data_AF-A0A9X9XZ20-F1
#
_entry.id   AF-A0A9X9XZ20-F1
#
_cell.length_a   1.000
_cell.length_b   1.000
_cell.length_c   1.000
_cell.angle_alpha   90.00
_cell.angle_beta   90.00
_cell.angle_gamma   90.00
#
_symmetry.space_group_name_H-M   'P 1'
#
loop_
_entity.id
_entity.type
_entity.pdbx_description
1 polymer ?
#
loop_
_entity_poly.entity_id
_entity_poly.type
_entity_poly.pdbx_seq_one_letter_code
_entity_poly.pdbx_strand_id
1 'polypeptide(L)'
;MPLDADAIRRGCRGEVTAATQLCGAELGRFKAVAAEDGPLTVACTQQAALFSQVASENNRANSIQFANIRETAGWSGDADRAGPKMAALLAAAAEVTAPTSMVQLESSGVILIYGRDEAAIEAGDLLKEHLDVTVLIAPPAAIAPPRNADYPIAKGRITSVKGHLGAFDVVVDDFAEAAPSSRRALTFGASRNNARSSCDIVLDLTGGPALVPADLRDGYLRADPGSPAAILQAVLKARDLVGTFESWLRKFGQ
;
A
#
# COMPACT_ATOMS: atom_id res chain seq x y z
N MET A 1 21.44 -4.85 -34.45
CA MET A 1 20.58 -6.04 -34.37
C MET A 1 19.81 -6.14 -35.68
N PRO A 2 19.59 -7.35 -36.22
CA PRO A 2 18.66 -7.54 -37.32
C PRO A 2 17.24 -7.14 -36.86
N LEU A 3 16.51 -6.45 -37.74
CA LEU A 3 15.12 -6.06 -37.49
C LEU A 3 14.29 -6.44 -38.73
N ASP A 4 13.53 -7.51 -38.62
CA ASP A 4 12.56 -7.91 -39.66
C ASP A 4 11.24 -7.16 -39.44
N ALA A 5 11.17 -5.96 -40.01
CA ALA A 5 9.99 -5.11 -39.90
C ALA A 5 8.73 -5.76 -40.49
N ASP A 6 8.86 -6.63 -41.49
CA ASP A 6 7.72 -7.29 -42.12
C ASP A 6 7.17 -8.42 -41.24
N ALA A 7 8.03 -9.20 -40.59
CA ALA A 7 7.60 -10.18 -39.58
C ALA A 7 6.93 -9.51 -38.39
N ILE A 8 7.47 -8.37 -37.92
CA ILE A 8 6.85 -7.60 -36.83
C ILE A 8 5.48 -7.08 -37.27
N ARG A 9 5.39 -6.48 -38.47
CA ARG A 9 4.13 -5.92 -39.00
C ARG A 9 3.05 -6.99 -39.17
N ARG A 10 3.40 -8.23 -39.54
CA ARG A 10 2.44 -9.34 -39.61
C ARG A 10 1.84 -9.72 -38.24
N GLY A 11 2.60 -9.51 -37.16
CA GLY A 11 2.16 -9.85 -35.80
C GLY A 11 1.53 -8.68 -35.02
N CYS A 12 1.73 -7.44 -35.47
CA CYS A 12 1.18 -6.24 -34.85
C CYS A 12 -0.15 -5.83 -35.51
N ARG A 13 -1.12 -5.38 -34.71
CA ARG A 13 -2.43 -4.90 -35.19
C ARG A 13 -2.46 -3.41 -35.58
N GLY A 14 -1.39 -2.67 -35.29
CA GLY A 14 -1.25 -1.23 -35.57
C GLY A 14 -0.22 -0.92 -36.66
N GLU A 15 -0.08 0.35 -37.00
CA GLU A 15 0.94 0.82 -37.95
C GLU A 15 2.34 0.66 -37.36
N VAL A 16 3.24 0.02 -38.11
CA VAL A 16 4.63 -0.23 -37.68
C VAL A 16 5.59 0.61 -38.50
N THR A 17 6.24 1.55 -37.80
CA THR A 17 7.27 2.43 -38.35
C THR A 17 8.65 2.01 -37.84
N ALA A 18 9.50 1.53 -38.74
CA ALA A 18 10.89 1.17 -38.42
C ALA A 18 11.82 2.38 -38.48
N ALA A 19 12.78 2.44 -37.55
CA ALA A 19 13.82 3.46 -37.44
C ALA A 19 15.12 2.83 -36.92
N THR A 20 16.26 3.41 -37.28
CA THR A 20 17.59 2.92 -36.88
C THR A 20 18.19 3.77 -35.74
N GLN A 21 17.84 5.06 -35.67
CA GLN A 21 18.29 6.02 -34.66
C GLN A 21 17.14 6.90 -34.17
N LEU A 22 16.03 6.27 -33.74
CA LEU A 22 14.81 6.96 -33.29
C LEU A 22 15.02 7.97 -32.16
N CYS A 23 15.97 7.74 -31.26
CA CYS A 23 16.31 8.64 -30.16
C CYS A 23 17.36 9.70 -30.52
N GLY A 24 17.86 9.71 -31.76
CA GLY A 24 18.93 10.59 -32.23
C GLY A 24 18.53 11.32 -33.51
N ALA A 25 19.23 11.03 -34.61
CA ALA A 25 19.01 11.70 -35.90
C ALA A 25 17.55 11.62 -36.42
N GLU A 26 16.79 10.61 -35.98
CA GLU A 26 15.42 10.38 -36.41
C GLU A 26 14.36 10.79 -35.37
N LEU A 27 14.73 11.54 -34.32
CA LEU A 27 13.79 11.95 -33.26
C LEU A 27 12.59 12.74 -33.80
N GLY A 28 12.76 13.46 -34.91
CA GLY A 28 11.67 14.14 -35.62
C GLY A 28 10.54 13.18 -36.05
N ARG A 29 10.85 11.94 -36.41
CA ARG A 29 9.85 10.92 -36.78
C ARG A 29 9.00 10.50 -35.57
N PHE A 30 9.65 10.31 -34.42
CA PHE A 30 8.93 10.07 -33.16
C PHE A 30 8.03 11.26 -32.81
N LYS A 31 8.54 12.49 -32.90
CA LYS A 31 7.76 13.71 -32.62
C LYS A 31 6.50 13.81 -33.48
N ALA A 32 6.61 13.49 -34.78
CA ALA A 32 5.47 13.49 -35.68
C ALA A 32 4.39 12.47 -35.27
N VAL A 33 4.78 11.24 -34.94
CA VAL A 33 3.85 10.19 -34.48
C VAL A 33 3.27 10.52 -33.09
N ALA A 34 4.10 11.05 -32.19
CA ALA A 34 3.72 11.41 -30.83
C ALA A 34 2.83 12.66 -30.75
N ALA A 35 2.65 13.40 -31.86
CA ALA A 35 1.71 14.52 -31.95
C ALA A 35 0.24 14.05 -31.98
N GLU A 36 -0.04 12.83 -32.44
CA GLU A 36 -1.39 12.26 -32.46
C GLU A 36 -1.71 11.53 -31.16
N ASP A 37 -2.76 11.89 -30.43
CA ASP A 37 -3.06 11.36 -29.09
C ASP A 37 -3.60 9.90 -29.04
N GLY A 38 -3.21 9.02 -29.95
CA GLY A 38 -3.61 7.60 -29.96
C GLY A 38 -2.84 6.69 -28.97
N PRO A 39 -3.09 5.37 -28.96
CA PRO A 39 -2.17 4.42 -28.32
C PRO A 39 -0.82 4.38 -29.04
N LEU A 40 0.29 4.48 -28.31
CA LEU A 40 1.64 4.45 -28.88
C LEU A 40 2.55 3.53 -28.07
N THR A 41 3.21 2.59 -28.75
CA THR A 41 4.22 1.72 -28.16
C THR A 41 5.57 1.98 -28.81
N VAL A 42 6.60 2.24 -28.01
CA VAL A 42 7.98 2.42 -28.46
C VAL A 42 8.78 1.15 -28.16
N ALA A 43 9.36 0.56 -29.21
CA ALA A 43 10.14 -0.68 -29.14
C ALA A 43 11.56 -0.50 -28.56
N CYS A 44 11.74 0.43 -27.63
CA CYS A 44 13.03 0.75 -27.02
C CYS A 44 12.82 1.22 -25.58
N THR A 45 13.54 0.64 -24.62
CA THR A 45 13.50 1.06 -23.21
C THR A 45 14.70 1.93 -22.82
N GLN A 46 15.79 1.92 -23.58
CA GLN A 46 17.04 2.61 -23.22
C GLN A 46 16.88 4.13 -23.11
N GLN A 47 16.00 4.72 -23.93
CA GLN A 47 15.74 6.16 -23.99
C GLN A 47 14.29 6.48 -23.63
N ALA A 48 13.65 5.66 -22.80
CA ALA A 48 12.25 5.85 -22.41
C ALA A 48 12.00 7.24 -21.79
N ALA A 49 12.91 7.73 -20.96
CA ALA A 49 12.82 9.07 -20.35
C ALA A 49 12.73 10.19 -21.41
N LEU A 50 13.57 10.14 -22.45
CA LEU A 50 13.55 11.12 -23.54
C LEU A 50 12.21 11.10 -24.29
N PHE A 51 11.69 9.92 -24.63
CA PHE A 51 10.43 9.77 -25.35
C PHE A 51 9.23 10.23 -24.51
N SER A 52 9.21 9.91 -23.21
CA SER A 52 8.18 10.38 -22.29
C SER A 52 8.22 11.90 -22.12
N GLN A 53 9.42 12.51 -22.04
CA GLN A 53 9.56 13.96 -21.99
C GLN A 53 8.97 14.61 -23.23
N VAL A 54 9.35 14.16 -24.42
CA VAL A 54 8.85 14.70 -25.69
C VAL A 54 7.32 14.53 -25.82
N ALA A 55 6.77 13.44 -25.32
CA ALA A 55 5.32 13.24 -25.30
C ALA A 55 4.59 14.20 -24.34
N SER A 56 5.20 14.50 -23.20
CA SER A 56 4.68 15.48 -22.24
C SER A 56 4.70 16.90 -22.79
N GLU A 57 5.74 17.28 -23.55
CA GLU A 57 5.84 18.57 -24.25
C GLU A 57 4.70 18.74 -25.29
N ASN A 58 4.18 17.64 -25.82
CA ASN A 58 3.05 17.60 -26.75
C ASN A 58 1.67 17.48 -26.07
N ASN A 59 1.59 17.54 -24.73
CA ASN A 59 0.35 17.42 -23.95
C ASN A 59 -0.50 16.17 -24.28
N ARG A 60 0.16 15.04 -24.54
CA ARG A 60 -0.51 13.78 -24.83
C ARG A 60 -1.29 13.26 -23.61
N ALA A 61 -2.56 12.88 -23.77
CA ALA A 61 -3.35 12.29 -22.68
C ALA A 61 -3.11 10.79 -22.55
N ASN A 62 -2.87 10.08 -23.67
CA ASN A 62 -2.56 8.66 -23.66
C ASN A 62 -1.09 8.39 -23.34
N SER A 63 -0.80 7.53 -22.36
CA SER A 63 0.58 7.19 -21.99
C SER A 63 1.28 6.35 -23.07
N ILE A 64 2.58 6.61 -23.25
CA ILE A 64 3.42 5.82 -24.14
C ILE A 64 3.83 4.54 -23.44
N GLN A 65 3.62 3.41 -24.12
CA GLN A 65 4.08 2.11 -23.67
C GLN A 65 5.47 1.81 -24.23
N PHE A 66 6.26 1.01 -23.51
CA PHE A 66 7.61 0.66 -23.92
C PHE A 66 7.79 -0.85 -23.94
N ALA A 67 8.38 -1.36 -25.02
CA ALA A 67 8.74 -2.77 -25.13
C ALA A 67 10.25 -2.91 -25.34
N ASN A 68 10.91 -3.70 -24.49
CA ASN A 68 12.30 -4.05 -24.71
C ASN A 68 12.37 -5.19 -25.73
N ILE A 69 12.55 -4.89 -27.02
CA ILE A 69 12.78 -5.92 -28.06
C ILE A 69 14.27 -6.14 -28.37
N ARG A 70 15.16 -5.27 -27.87
CA ARG A 70 16.59 -5.34 -28.16
C ARG A 70 17.27 -6.39 -27.31
N GLU A 71 17.32 -6.19 -25.99
CA GLU A 71 17.98 -7.11 -25.06
C GLU A 71 17.23 -8.44 -24.95
N THR A 72 15.90 -8.42 -25.03
CA THR A 72 15.10 -9.65 -24.83
C THR A 72 14.87 -10.46 -26.11
N ALA A 73 15.24 -9.95 -27.28
CA ALA A 73 15.08 -10.65 -28.55
C ALA A 73 16.23 -10.39 -29.54
N GLY A 74 16.45 -9.14 -29.95
CA GLY A 74 17.40 -8.78 -31.01
C GLY A 74 18.89 -8.99 -30.71
N TRP A 75 19.25 -9.20 -29.44
CA TRP A 75 20.62 -9.55 -28.99
C TRP A 75 20.76 -11.03 -28.61
N SER A 76 19.77 -11.87 -28.94
CA SER A 76 19.86 -13.33 -28.74
C SER A 76 20.60 -14.03 -29.87
N GLY A 77 20.98 -15.29 -29.65
CA GLY A 77 21.54 -16.16 -30.70
C GLY A 77 20.55 -16.43 -31.86
N ASP A 78 19.25 -16.26 -31.62
CA ASP A 78 18.18 -16.44 -32.61
C ASP A 78 17.69 -15.12 -33.22
N ALA A 79 18.49 -14.05 -33.18
CA ALA A 79 18.07 -12.69 -33.56
C ALA A 79 17.43 -12.62 -34.97
N ASP A 80 17.94 -13.36 -35.95
CA ASP A 80 17.41 -13.38 -37.32
C ASP A 80 15.99 -13.98 -37.42
N ARG A 81 15.58 -14.78 -36.44
CA ARG A 81 14.26 -15.42 -36.35
C ARG A 81 13.37 -14.80 -35.27
N ALA A 82 13.81 -13.69 -34.67
CA ALA A 82 13.17 -13.13 -33.49
C ALA A 82 11.91 -12.29 -33.79
N GLY A 83 11.58 -12.04 -35.07
CA GLY A 83 10.43 -11.22 -35.48
C GLY A 83 9.11 -11.54 -34.77
N PRO A 84 8.65 -12.81 -34.72
CA PRO A 84 7.45 -13.19 -33.99
C PRO A 84 7.51 -12.90 -32.48
N LYS A 85 8.68 -13.08 -31.86
CA LYS A 85 8.89 -12.75 -30.44
C LYS A 85 8.81 -11.24 -30.21
N MET A 86 9.44 -10.44 -31.08
CA MET A 86 9.38 -8.99 -31.02
C MET A 86 7.94 -8.47 -31.18
N ALA A 87 7.17 -9.05 -32.11
CA ALA A 87 5.75 -8.73 -32.26
C ALA A 87 4.93 -9.06 -31.01
N ALA A 88 5.17 -10.23 -30.40
CA ALA A 88 4.49 -10.62 -29.16
C ALA A 88 4.83 -9.69 -27.98
N LEU A 89 6.08 -9.27 -27.84
CA LEU A 89 6.50 -8.31 -26.82
C LEU A 89 5.86 -6.94 -27.01
N LEU A 90 5.74 -6.48 -28.27
CA LEU A 90 5.05 -5.23 -28.59
C LEU A 90 3.55 -5.31 -28.31
N ALA A 91 2.91 -6.44 -28.65
CA ALA A 91 1.50 -6.67 -28.33
C ALA A 91 1.28 -6.69 -26.81
N ALA A 92 2.14 -7.37 -26.05
CA ALA A 92 2.05 -7.43 -24.59
C ALA A 92 2.22 -6.05 -23.94
N ALA A 93 3.10 -5.20 -24.49
CA ALA A 93 3.27 -3.83 -24.01
C ALA A 93 2.09 -2.91 -24.38
N ALA A 94 1.39 -3.18 -25.49
CA ALA A 94 0.23 -2.41 -25.93
C ALA A 94 -1.04 -2.71 -25.13
N GLU A 95 -1.07 -3.78 -24.33
CA GLU A 95 -2.17 -4.06 -23.40
C GLU A 95 -2.20 -2.98 -22.30
N VAL A 96 -3.24 -2.15 -22.34
CA VAL A 96 -3.43 -1.06 -21.38
C VAL A 96 -3.73 -1.66 -20.00
N THR A 97 -2.77 -1.60 -19.09
CA THR A 97 -3.04 -1.83 -17.67
C THR A 97 -3.89 -0.65 -17.19
N ALA A 98 -5.12 -0.92 -16.73
CA ALA A 98 -6.03 0.12 -16.26
C ALA A 98 -5.31 1.00 -15.20
N PRO A 99 -5.41 2.34 -15.29
CA PRO A 99 -4.75 3.22 -14.33
C PRO A 99 -5.23 2.88 -12.92
N THR A 100 -4.28 2.59 -12.05
CA THR A 100 -4.51 2.38 -10.62
C THR A 100 -5.06 3.68 -10.04
N SER A 101 -6.34 3.71 -9.71
CA SER A 101 -6.94 4.88 -9.05
C SER A 101 -6.25 5.10 -7.71
N MET A 102 -5.58 6.23 -7.57
CA MET A 102 -5.04 6.70 -6.30
C MET A 102 -6.21 7.01 -5.36
N VAL A 103 -6.18 6.49 -4.13
CA VAL A 103 -7.17 6.80 -3.09
C VAL A 103 -6.48 7.59 -2.01
N GLN A 104 -7.11 8.70 -1.64
CA GLN A 104 -6.74 9.52 -0.52
C GLN A 104 -7.28 8.87 0.76
N LEU A 105 -6.40 8.61 1.72
CA LEU A 105 -6.72 8.13 3.06
C LEU A 105 -6.63 9.30 4.03
N GLU A 106 -7.56 9.41 4.97
CA GLU A 106 -7.59 10.47 5.97
C GLU A 106 -7.66 9.87 7.37
N SER A 107 -6.78 10.32 8.26
CA SER A 107 -6.73 9.90 9.66
C SER A 107 -6.90 11.11 10.57
N SER A 108 -7.90 11.04 11.45
CA SER A 108 -8.19 12.06 12.48
C SER A 108 -7.41 11.82 13.78
N GLY A 109 -6.64 10.73 13.86
CA GLY A 109 -5.83 10.38 15.02
C GLY A 109 -6.55 9.57 16.10
N VAL A 110 -7.61 8.83 15.75
CA VAL A 110 -8.27 7.90 16.69
C VAL A 110 -7.51 6.58 16.71
N ILE A 111 -6.95 6.18 17.85
CA ILE A 111 -6.12 4.98 17.98
C ILE A 111 -6.70 3.96 18.97
N LEU A 112 -6.75 2.69 18.52
CA LEU A 112 -6.97 1.55 19.39
C LEU A 112 -5.64 0.86 19.70
N ILE A 113 -5.23 0.87 20.97
CA ILE A 113 -4.05 0.13 21.45
C ILE A 113 -4.53 -1.20 22.02
N TYR A 114 -4.06 -2.30 21.44
CA TYR A 114 -4.39 -3.65 21.88
C TYR A 114 -3.17 -4.34 22.47
N GLY A 115 -3.17 -4.64 23.76
CA GLY A 115 -2.04 -5.30 24.42
C GLY A 115 -2.48 -6.21 25.55
N ARG A 116 -1.53 -6.83 26.24
CA ARG A 116 -1.80 -7.87 27.26
C ARG A 116 -1.34 -7.50 28.67
N ASP A 117 -0.54 -6.46 28.80
CA ASP A 117 0.18 -6.05 30.01
C ASP A 117 0.29 -4.52 30.07
N GLU A 118 0.97 -4.01 31.11
CA GLU A 118 1.12 -2.59 31.42
C GLU A 118 1.70 -1.77 30.25
N ALA A 119 2.46 -2.40 29.35
CA ALA A 119 3.05 -1.72 28.19
C ALA A 119 2.00 -1.07 27.28
N ALA A 120 0.78 -1.61 27.23
CA ALA A 120 -0.32 -1.01 26.48
C ALA A 120 -0.80 0.31 27.09
N ILE A 121 -0.81 0.40 28.42
CA ILE A 121 -1.18 1.60 29.16
C ILE A 121 -0.05 2.63 29.03
N GLU A 122 1.21 2.22 29.17
CA GLU A 122 2.35 3.11 28.96
C GLU A 122 2.37 3.70 27.55
N ALA A 123 2.06 2.90 26.52
CA ALA A 123 1.91 3.41 25.15
C ALA A 123 0.75 4.41 25.03
N GLY A 124 -0.37 4.16 25.73
CA GLY A 124 -1.49 5.11 25.80
C GLY A 124 -1.10 6.44 26.44
N ASP A 125 -0.35 6.41 27.54
CA ASP A 125 0.15 7.60 28.22
C ASP A 125 1.10 8.43 27.35
N LEU A 126 1.90 7.79 26.50
CA LEU A 126 2.78 8.47 25.55
C LEU A 126 2.03 9.11 24.38
N LEU A 127 0.82 8.63 24.07
CA LEU A 127 0.05 9.05 22.89
C LEU A 127 -1.13 9.97 23.21
N LYS A 128 -1.62 10.02 24.46
CA LYS A 128 -2.85 10.74 24.83
C LYS A 128 -2.86 12.25 24.56
N GLU A 129 -1.69 12.89 24.49
CA GLU A 129 -1.58 14.32 24.15
C GLU A 129 -1.62 14.58 22.63
N HIS A 130 -1.57 13.52 21.81
CA HIS A 130 -1.45 13.60 20.36
C HIS A 130 -2.59 12.89 19.61
N LEU A 131 -3.16 11.84 20.22
CA LEU A 131 -4.16 10.96 19.61
C LEU A 131 -5.35 10.78 20.56
N ASP A 132 -6.52 10.48 20.00
CA ASP A 132 -7.67 10.02 20.78
C ASP A 132 -7.50 8.53 21.08
N VAL A 133 -7.07 8.23 22.31
CA VAL A 133 -6.60 6.90 22.71
C VAL A 133 -7.74 6.06 23.30
N THR A 134 -7.83 4.81 22.88
CA THR A 134 -8.53 3.75 23.63
C THR A 134 -7.59 2.57 23.83
N VAL A 135 -7.51 2.06 25.07
CA VAL A 135 -6.69 0.88 25.39
C VAL A 135 -7.60 -0.32 25.62
N LEU A 136 -7.35 -1.40 24.88
CA LEU A 136 -7.99 -2.68 25.03
C LEU A 136 -6.99 -3.73 25.53
N ILE A 137 -7.29 -4.34 26.67
CA ILE A 137 -6.46 -5.35 27.32
C ILE A 137 -6.98 -6.75 26.97
N ALA A 138 -6.10 -7.56 26.36
CA ALA A 138 -6.35 -8.95 26.06
C ALA A 138 -6.49 -9.79 27.35
N PRO A 139 -7.49 -10.69 27.44
CA PRO A 139 -7.58 -11.64 28.55
C PRO A 139 -6.30 -12.49 28.68
N PRO A 140 -5.81 -12.76 29.90
CA PRO A 140 -6.53 -12.67 31.18
C PRO A 140 -6.63 -11.29 31.85
N ALA A 141 -6.13 -10.20 31.25
CA ALA A 141 -6.33 -8.80 31.71
C ALA A 141 -6.06 -8.54 33.20
N ALA A 142 -5.05 -9.21 33.76
CA ALA A 142 -4.64 -9.06 35.15
C ALA A 142 -3.57 -7.97 35.28
N ILE A 143 -4.00 -6.71 35.27
CA ILE A 143 -3.12 -5.53 35.28
C ILE A 143 -3.49 -4.62 36.46
N ALA A 144 -2.49 -3.96 37.05
CA ALA A 144 -2.73 -2.96 38.08
C ALA A 144 -3.47 -1.74 37.48
N PRO A 145 -4.43 -1.13 38.20
CA PRO A 145 -5.10 0.06 37.69
C PRO A 145 -4.09 1.21 37.58
N PRO A 146 -4.10 1.97 36.47
CA PRO A 146 -3.28 3.15 36.35
C PRO A 146 -3.70 4.18 37.40
N ARG A 147 -2.74 5.01 37.85
CA ARG A 147 -3.00 6.02 38.88
C ARG A 147 -3.98 7.08 38.37
N ASN A 148 -3.80 7.52 37.12
CA ASN A 148 -4.67 8.44 36.39
C ASN A 148 -4.67 8.01 34.92
N ALA A 149 -5.77 7.45 34.42
CA ALA A 149 -5.97 7.26 32.98
C ALA A 149 -7.03 8.25 32.51
N ASP A 150 -6.65 9.12 31.57
CA ASP A 150 -7.52 10.14 31.00
C ASP A 150 -8.24 9.64 29.72
N TYR A 151 -8.13 8.33 29.45
CA TYR A 151 -8.69 7.66 28.29
C TYR A 151 -9.35 6.32 28.67
N PRO A 152 -10.27 5.79 27.85
CA PRO A 152 -10.96 4.53 28.13
C PRO A 152 -10.00 3.34 28.17
N ILE A 153 -10.16 2.50 29.20
CA ILE A 153 -9.51 1.19 29.33
C ILE A 153 -10.59 0.12 29.41
N ALA A 154 -10.52 -0.84 28.49
CA ALA A 154 -11.44 -1.97 28.43
C ALA A 154 -10.66 -3.29 28.36
N LYS A 155 -11.35 -4.38 28.67
CA LYS A 155 -10.93 -5.76 28.41
C LYS A 155 -11.64 -6.27 27.18
N GLY A 156 -10.98 -7.12 26.39
CA GLY A 156 -11.65 -7.90 25.35
C GLY A 156 -10.69 -8.65 24.43
N ARG A 157 -11.22 -9.58 23.64
CA ARG A 157 -10.51 -10.32 22.61
C ARG A 157 -10.92 -9.81 21.24
N ILE A 158 -9.98 -9.26 20.47
CA ILE A 158 -10.25 -8.92 19.07
C ILE A 158 -10.41 -10.21 18.26
N THR A 159 -11.52 -10.32 17.54
CA THR A 159 -11.84 -11.48 16.67
C THR A 159 -11.75 -11.14 15.19
N SER A 160 -11.85 -9.85 14.82
CA SER A 160 -11.73 -9.38 13.44
C SER A 160 -11.26 -7.95 13.40
N VAL A 161 -10.35 -7.65 12.46
CA VAL A 161 -9.93 -6.28 12.10
C VAL A 161 -10.10 -6.09 10.59
N LYS A 162 -10.97 -5.19 10.16
CA LYS A 162 -11.25 -4.85 8.75
C LYS A 162 -10.98 -3.37 8.49
N GLY A 163 -10.72 -2.98 7.23
CA GLY A 163 -10.43 -1.57 6.88
C GLY A 163 -8.98 -1.25 6.52
N HIS A 164 -8.58 0.00 6.73
CA HIS A 164 -7.25 0.57 6.45
C HIS A 164 -7.03 1.80 7.33
N LEU A 165 -5.85 2.45 7.24
CA LEU A 165 -5.58 3.73 7.89
C LEU A 165 -6.76 4.70 7.70
N GLY A 166 -7.28 5.23 8.81
CA GLY A 166 -8.43 6.14 8.81
C GLY A 166 -9.82 5.50 8.84
N ALA A 167 -9.92 4.17 8.73
CA ALA A 167 -11.20 3.47 8.64
C ALA A 167 -11.13 2.00 9.07
N PHE A 168 -10.57 1.70 10.23
CA PHE A 168 -10.64 0.35 10.80
C PHE A 168 -12.00 0.08 11.47
N ASP A 169 -12.51 -1.13 11.26
CA ASP A 169 -13.62 -1.73 12.00
C ASP A 169 -13.10 -2.95 12.75
N VAL A 170 -13.22 -2.92 14.07
CA VAL A 170 -12.71 -3.93 15.00
C VAL A 170 -13.88 -4.58 15.72
N VAL A 171 -13.91 -5.92 15.70
CA VAL A 171 -14.89 -6.72 16.45
C VAL A 171 -14.22 -7.33 17.67
N VAL A 172 -14.84 -7.14 18.83
CA VAL A 172 -14.33 -7.53 20.15
C VAL A 172 -15.33 -8.41 20.88
N ASP A 173 -14.87 -9.58 21.31
CA ASP A 173 -15.58 -10.48 22.22
C ASP A 173 -15.08 -10.33 23.66
N ASP A 174 -15.90 -10.77 24.62
CA ASP A 174 -15.64 -10.61 26.05
C ASP A 174 -15.32 -9.14 26.43
N PHE A 175 -15.97 -8.20 25.72
CA PHE A 175 -15.78 -6.77 25.90
C PHE A 175 -16.38 -6.31 27.21
N ALA A 176 -15.58 -5.67 28.06
CA ALA A 176 -16.03 -5.04 29.30
C ALA A 176 -15.18 -3.82 29.64
N GLU A 177 -15.80 -2.72 30.04
CA GLU A 177 -15.09 -1.52 30.50
C GLU A 177 -14.56 -1.71 31.92
N ALA A 178 -13.44 -1.04 32.22
CA ALA A 178 -12.89 -1.00 33.57
C ALA A 178 -13.86 -0.30 34.53
N ALA A 179 -14.07 -0.89 35.71
CA ALA A 179 -14.90 -0.30 36.74
C ALA A 179 -14.19 0.91 37.39
N PRO A 180 -14.89 2.05 37.58
CA PRO A 180 -14.30 3.26 38.17
C PRO A 180 -13.73 3.07 39.59
N SER A 181 -14.16 2.03 40.31
CA SER A 181 -13.76 1.73 41.70
C SER A 181 -12.58 0.77 41.83
N SER A 182 -11.87 0.46 40.74
CA SER A 182 -10.70 -0.43 40.73
C SER A 182 -9.56 0.14 41.61
N ARG A 183 -9.05 -0.65 42.58
CA ARG A 183 -7.97 -0.20 43.50
C ARG A 183 -6.68 -1.00 43.40
N ARG A 184 -6.75 -2.33 43.46
CA ARG A 184 -5.57 -3.23 43.45
C ARG A 184 -5.28 -3.88 42.09
N ALA A 185 -6.34 -4.15 41.32
CA ALA A 185 -6.31 -4.67 39.96
C ALA A 185 -7.47 -4.02 39.20
N LEU A 186 -7.34 -3.88 37.88
CA LEU A 186 -8.48 -3.52 37.03
C LEU A 186 -9.57 -4.59 37.19
N THR A 187 -10.74 -4.18 37.66
CA THR A 187 -11.94 -5.01 37.62
C THR A 187 -12.80 -4.58 36.45
N PHE A 188 -13.33 -5.54 35.71
CA PHE A 188 -14.15 -5.27 34.54
C PHE A 188 -15.60 -5.63 34.83
N GLY A 189 -16.52 -4.86 34.23
CA GLY A 189 -17.97 -5.09 34.37
C GLY A 189 -18.46 -6.37 33.67
N ALA A 190 -19.77 -6.47 33.50
CA ALA A 190 -20.37 -7.54 32.72
C ALA A 190 -19.89 -7.48 31.26
N SER A 191 -19.41 -8.60 30.73
CA SER A 191 -18.90 -8.65 29.36
C SER A 191 -19.98 -8.90 28.33
N ARG A 192 -19.73 -8.43 27.11
CA ARG A 192 -20.57 -8.67 25.93
C ARG A 192 -19.72 -9.08 24.73
N ASN A 193 -20.32 -9.86 23.84
CA ASN A 193 -19.68 -10.30 22.60
C ASN A 193 -20.11 -9.44 21.42
N ASN A 194 -19.32 -9.48 20.34
CA ASN A 194 -19.55 -8.73 19.11
C ASN A 194 -19.64 -7.21 19.31
N ALA A 195 -18.91 -6.67 20.30
CA ALA A 195 -18.75 -5.23 20.41
C ALA A 195 -17.96 -4.72 19.19
N ARG A 196 -18.37 -3.58 18.63
CA ARG A 196 -17.69 -2.96 17.49
C ARG A 196 -17.03 -1.66 17.91
N SER A 197 -15.83 -1.43 17.41
CA SER A 197 -15.07 -0.20 17.59
C SER A 197 -14.52 0.24 16.24
N SER A 198 -14.57 1.55 15.99
CA SER A 198 -14.00 2.17 14.80
C SER A 198 -12.85 3.07 15.20
N CYS A 199 -11.73 2.98 14.49
CA CYS A 199 -10.53 3.78 14.74
C CYS A 199 -9.74 3.99 13.45
N ASP A 200 -8.82 4.96 13.46
CA ASP A 200 -7.96 5.26 12.32
C ASP A 200 -6.70 4.40 12.32
N ILE A 201 -6.19 4.10 13.52
CA ILE A 201 -4.93 3.40 13.75
C ILE A 201 -5.17 2.26 14.74
N VAL A 202 -4.48 1.13 14.52
CA VAL A 202 -4.43 0.02 15.48
C VAL A 202 -2.98 -0.25 15.86
N LEU A 203 -2.68 -0.23 17.16
CA LEU A 203 -1.37 -0.59 17.69
C LEU A 203 -1.48 -1.91 18.47
N ASP A 204 -0.94 -2.99 17.92
CA ASP A 204 -0.93 -4.33 18.49
C ASP A 204 0.38 -4.60 19.25
N LEU A 205 0.26 -4.70 20.57
CA LEU A 205 1.30 -5.00 21.55
C LEU A 205 1.04 -6.34 22.25
N THR A 206 0.24 -7.24 21.66
CA THR A 206 -0.08 -8.52 22.31
C THR A 206 1.06 -9.53 22.25
N GLY A 207 1.96 -9.39 21.27
CA GLY A 207 2.97 -10.39 20.93
C GLY A 207 2.41 -11.68 20.31
N GLY A 208 1.09 -11.79 20.13
CA GLY A 208 0.41 -12.94 19.52
C GLY A 208 0.49 -12.92 17.98
N PRO A 209 -0.12 -13.92 17.29
CA PRO A 209 -0.24 -13.89 15.83
C PRO A 209 -0.85 -12.59 15.35
N ALA A 210 -0.38 -12.07 14.21
CA ALA A 210 -0.90 -10.84 13.64
C ALA A 210 -2.41 -10.95 13.38
N LEU A 211 -3.16 -9.91 13.75
CA LEU A 211 -4.61 -9.85 13.59
C LEU A 211 -5.04 -9.57 12.14
N VAL A 212 -4.09 -9.13 11.31
CA VAL A 212 -4.26 -8.88 9.88
C VAL A 212 -3.09 -9.51 9.09
N PRO A 213 -3.31 -9.89 7.82
CA PRO A 213 -2.23 -10.30 6.91
C PRO A 213 -1.18 -9.19 6.72
N ALA A 214 0.10 -9.55 6.60
CA ALA A 214 1.24 -8.62 6.58
C ALA A 214 1.30 -7.71 5.34
N ASP A 215 0.61 -8.08 4.27
CA ASP A 215 0.52 -7.43 2.97
C ASP A 215 -0.50 -6.28 2.90
N LEU A 216 -1.25 -6.08 3.99
CA LEU A 216 -2.36 -5.13 4.04
C LEU A 216 -2.36 -4.38 5.37
N ARG A 217 -1.96 -3.11 5.33
CA ARG A 217 -2.57 -1.94 6.00
C ARG A 217 -1.51 -1.00 6.58
N ASP A 218 -1.28 0.08 5.83
CA ASP A 218 -0.95 1.36 6.44
C ASP A 218 -1.92 1.57 7.62
N GLY A 219 -1.42 1.98 8.79
CA GLY A 219 -2.24 2.17 10.00
C GLY A 219 -2.35 1.00 10.99
N TYR A 220 -1.97 -0.24 10.62
CA TYR A 220 -1.80 -1.33 11.60
C TYR A 220 -0.33 -1.47 11.99
N LEU A 221 -0.03 -1.16 13.25
CA LEU A 221 1.32 -1.21 13.81
C LEU A 221 1.41 -2.37 14.80
N ARG A 222 2.55 -3.05 14.80
CA ARG A 222 2.79 -4.15 15.73
C ARG A 222 4.19 -4.04 16.32
N ALA A 223 4.29 -4.25 17.63
CA ALA A 223 5.56 -4.36 18.33
C ALA A 223 5.54 -5.52 19.32
N ASP A 224 6.71 -6.09 19.59
CA ASP A 224 6.86 -7.08 20.64
C ASP A 224 6.74 -6.39 22.02
N PRO A 225 5.77 -6.77 22.88
CA PRO A 225 5.64 -6.21 24.22
C PRO A 225 6.89 -6.42 25.09
N GLY A 226 7.73 -7.41 24.78
CA GLY A 226 9.00 -7.63 25.48
C GLY A 226 10.13 -6.68 25.08
N SER A 227 9.93 -5.82 24.07
CA SER A 227 10.95 -4.92 23.54
C SER A 227 10.54 -3.45 23.71
N PRO A 228 11.00 -2.77 24.76
CA PRO A 228 10.71 -1.35 24.99
C PRO A 228 11.10 -0.45 23.81
N ALA A 229 12.20 -0.76 23.13
CA ALA A 229 12.63 -0.04 21.94
C ALA A 229 11.66 -0.21 20.76
N ALA A 230 11.12 -1.42 20.56
CA ALA A 230 10.14 -1.66 19.50
C ALA A 230 8.80 -0.97 19.79
N ILE A 231 8.37 -0.97 21.07
CA ILE A 231 7.17 -0.24 21.50
C ILE A 231 7.34 1.26 21.23
N LEU A 232 8.46 1.85 21.64
CA LEU A 232 8.72 3.28 21.43
C LEU A 232 8.74 3.65 19.94
N GLN A 233 9.37 2.82 19.10
CA GLN A 233 9.34 3.02 17.64
C GLN A 233 7.92 2.97 17.08
N ALA A 234 7.10 2.02 17.53
CA ALA A 234 5.71 1.90 17.10
C ALA A 234 4.85 3.08 17.57
N VAL A 235 5.07 3.57 18.79
CA VAL A 235 4.42 4.77 19.34
C VAL A 235 4.77 6.01 18.51
N LEU A 236 6.05 6.24 18.22
CA LEU A 236 6.48 7.37 17.40
C LEU A 236 5.86 7.30 15.99
N LYS A 237 5.84 6.10 15.40
CA LYS A 237 5.21 5.89 14.10
C LYS A 237 3.70 6.14 14.13
N ALA A 238 2.99 5.71 15.19
CA ALA A 238 1.56 5.98 15.35
C ALA A 238 1.26 7.49 15.37
N ARG A 239 2.07 8.28 16.07
CA ARG A 239 1.92 9.74 16.13
C ARG A 239 2.01 10.40 14.76
N ASP A 240 2.84 9.86 13.88
CA ASP A 240 3.07 10.40 12.53
C ASP A 240 1.99 9.97 11.51
N LEU A 241 0.97 9.21 11.94
CA LEU A 241 -0.12 8.71 11.09
C LEU A 241 -1.41 9.56 11.19
N VAL A 242 -1.27 10.87 11.40
CA VAL A 242 -2.37 11.84 11.43
C VAL A 242 -2.30 12.73 10.19
N GLY A 243 -3.43 12.92 9.50
CA GLY A 243 -3.53 13.72 8.29
C GLY A 243 -3.90 12.93 7.04
N THR A 244 -3.49 13.43 5.88
CA THR A 244 -3.86 12.91 4.56
C THR A 244 -2.72 12.10 3.95
N PHE A 245 -3.05 10.92 3.41
CA PHE A 245 -2.11 9.99 2.81
C PHE A 245 -2.59 9.56 1.42
N GLU A 246 -1.67 9.28 0.50
CA GLU A 246 -1.97 8.74 -0.82
C GLU A 246 -1.66 7.25 -0.85
N SER A 247 -2.62 6.42 -1.27
CA SER A 247 -2.41 4.98 -1.45
C SER A 247 -2.87 4.54 -2.83
N TRP A 248 -2.10 3.63 -3.43
CA TRP A 248 -2.44 3.05 -4.73
C TRP A 248 -3.40 1.87 -4.54
N LEU A 249 -4.63 1.97 -5.06
CA LEU A 249 -5.56 0.83 -5.04
C LEU A 249 -5.02 -0.33 -5.86
N ARG A 250 -4.37 -1.30 -5.23
CA ARG A 250 -4.24 -2.63 -5.85
C ARG A 250 -5.64 -3.22 -5.92
N LYS A 251 -6.31 -3.11 -7.07
CA LYS A 251 -7.53 -3.88 -7.34
C LYS A 251 -7.16 -5.36 -7.17
N PHE A 252 -7.57 -5.94 -6.05
CA PHE A 252 -7.59 -7.38 -5.88
C PHE A 252 -8.52 -7.94 -6.95
N GLY A 253 -8.00 -8.92 -7.70
CA GLY A 253 -8.64 -9.48 -8.89
C GLY A 253 -10.04 -10.02 -8.62
N GLN A 254 -10.84 -10.04 -9.68
CA GLN A 254 -11.94 -10.99 -9.84
C GLN A 254 -11.37 -12.39 -10.06
#